data_AF-A0A3A0BY54-F1
#
_entry.id   AF-A0A3A0BY54-F1
#
_cell.length_a   1.000
_cell.length_b   1.000
_cell.length_c   1.000
_cell.angle_alpha   90.00
_cell.angle_beta   90.00
_cell.angle_gamma   90.00
#
_symmetry.space_group_name_H-M   'P 1'
#
loop_
_entity.id
_entity.type
_entity.pdbx_description
1 polymer ?
#
loop_
_entity_poly.entity_id
_entity_poly.type
_entity_poly.pdbx_seq_one_letter_code
_entity_poly.pdbx_strand_id
1 'polypeptide(L)'
;MPADDKWKANMAKVAHMKAFPGLLTQWHELAGKTLATVTPLKGKAGSSLLICTDGSFVVAPPLTVEPHLLGEALHTGRLQLEARHSAAYLQYDRLIEQDKAAQRSARLENILGAIRNNMEQIPELKDRLKELVKEWR
;
A
#
# COMPACT_ATOMS: atom_id res chain seq x y z
N MET A 1 -18.24 -26.33 35.83
CA MET A 1 -18.80 -26.59 34.49
C MET A 1 -17.89 -27.59 33.78
N PRO A 2 -18.45 -28.69 33.24
CA PRO A 2 -17.73 -29.58 32.32
C PRO A 2 -17.07 -28.79 31.19
N ALA A 3 -15.93 -29.28 30.68
CA ALA A 3 -15.19 -28.62 29.61
C ALA A 3 -16.04 -28.37 28.35
N ASP A 4 -16.95 -29.29 28.05
CA ASP A 4 -17.87 -29.22 26.91
C ASP A 4 -18.88 -28.08 27.03
N ASP A 5 -19.43 -27.86 28.22
CA ASP A 5 -20.40 -26.78 28.46
C ASP A 5 -19.73 -25.42 28.35
N LYS A 6 -18.48 -25.30 28.83
CA LYS A 6 -17.66 -24.09 28.66
C LYS A 6 -17.36 -23.81 27.19
N TRP A 7 -17.05 -24.85 26.41
CA TRP A 7 -16.78 -24.73 24.98
C TRP A 7 -18.03 -24.30 24.19
N LYS A 8 -19.17 -24.96 24.42
CA LYS A 8 -20.46 -24.61 23.80
C LYS A 8 -20.89 -23.18 24.13
N ALA A 9 -20.78 -22.77 25.40
CA ALA A 9 -21.09 -21.41 25.81
C ALA A 9 -20.18 -20.38 25.11
N ASN A 10 -18.89 -20.68 24.96
CA ASN A 10 -17.97 -19.80 24.24
C ASN A 10 -18.31 -19.71 22.74
N MET A 11 -18.69 -20.81 22.10
CA MET A 11 -19.13 -20.82 20.69
C MET A 11 -20.40 -20.01 20.49
N ALA A 12 -21.41 -20.18 21.34
CA ALA A 12 -22.64 -19.39 21.28
C ALA A 12 -22.36 -17.89 21.45
N LYS A 13 -21.49 -17.52 22.39
CA LYS A 13 -21.06 -16.14 22.59
C LYS A 13 -20.36 -15.57 21.35
N VAL A 14 -19.41 -16.31 20.76
CA VAL A 14 -18.69 -15.87 19.55
C VAL A 14 -19.64 -15.74 18.36
N ALA A 15 -20.58 -16.67 18.19
CA ALA A 15 -21.59 -16.61 17.13
C ALA A 15 -22.48 -15.36 17.29
N HIS A 16 -22.94 -15.08 18.51
CA HIS A 16 -23.72 -13.87 18.77
C HIS A 16 -22.93 -12.59 18.51
N MET A 17 -21.65 -12.54 18.89
CA MET A 17 -20.78 -11.39 18.59
C MET A 17 -20.60 -11.16 17.08
N LYS A 18 -20.46 -12.23 16.29
CA LYS A 18 -20.31 -12.16 14.83
C LYS A 18 -21.61 -11.78 14.11
N ALA A 19 -22.76 -12.02 14.74
CA ALA A 19 -24.08 -11.68 14.21
C ALA A 19 -24.66 -10.42 14.88
N PHE A 20 -23.83 -9.63 15.58
CA PHE A 20 -24.31 -8.50 16.36
C PHE A 20 -24.93 -7.45 15.42
N PRO A 21 -26.15 -6.95 15.71
CA PRO A 21 -26.81 -5.96 14.86
C PRO A 21 -25.94 -4.73 14.62
N GLY A 22 -25.79 -4.36 13.35
CA GLY A 22 -24.96 -3.22 12.93
C GLY A 22 -23.47 -3.52 12.75
N LEU A 23 -22.99 -4.74 13.05
CA LEU A 23 -21.62 -5.14 12.71
C LEU A 23 -21.45 -5.21 11.19
N LEU A 24 -20.57 -4.38 10.65
CA LEU A 24 -20.14 -4.45 9.25
C LEU A 24 -19.00 -5.46 9.12
N THR A 25 -19.03 -6.23 8.04
CA THR A 25 -18.04 -7.27 7.76
C THR A 25 -17.13 -6.91 6.59
N GLN A 26 -17.51 -5.91 5.79
CA GLN A 26 -16.79 -5.50 4.59
C GLN A 26 -16.65 -3.97 4.52
N TRP A 27 -15.49 -3.49 4.06
CA TRP A 27 -15.18 -2.05 4.02
C TRP A 27 -16.13 -1.21 3.17
N HIS A 28 -16.62 -1.75 2.06
CA HIS A 28 -17.52 -1.02 1.18
C HIS A 28 -18.88 -0.74 1.83
N GLU A 29 -19.29 -1.52 2.85
CA GLU A 29 -20.51 -1.27 3.62
C GLU A 29 -20.41 0.02 4.43
N LEU A 30 -19.19 0.52 4.66
CA LEU A 30 -18.91 1.81 5.29
C LEU A 30 -19.10 3.00 4.34
N ALA A 31 -19.13 2.76 3.02
CA ALA A 31 -19.23 3.83 2.04
C ALA A 31 -20.53 4.64 2.21
N GLY A 32 -20.41 5.96 2.25
CA GLY A 32 -21.55 6.88 2.43
C GLY A 32 -22.06 6.99 3.88
N LYS A 33 -21.55 6.19 4.83
CA LYS A 33 -21.88 6.33 6.25
C LYS A 33 -21.10 7.46 6.89
N THR A 34 -21.69 8.06 7.93
CA THR A 34 -21.06 9.13 8.71
C THR A 34 -20.50 8.54 10.01
N LEU A 35 -19.20 8.74 10.25
CA LEU A 35 -18.56 8.34 11.51
C LEU A 35 -19.01 9.25 12.65
N ALA A 36 -19.47 8.64 13.73
CA ALA A 36 -19.81 9.32 14.98
C ALA A 36 -18.63 9.28 15.96
N THR A 37 -17.97 8.12 16.10
CA THR A 37 -16.92 7.92 17.11
C THR A 37 -15.83 6.98 16.62
N VAL A 38 -14.59 7.26 17.03
CA VAL A 38 -13.42 6.40 16.83
C VAL A 38 -12.77 6.13 18.18
N THR A 39 -12.74 4.86 18.60
CA THR A 39 -12.23 4.47 19.92
C THR A 39 -11.12 3.42 19.79
N PRO A 40 -9.92 3.65 20.33
CA PRO A 40 -8.84 2.68 20.28
C PRO A 40 -9.18 1.43 21.11
N LEU A 41 -8.88 0.26 20.56
CA LEU A 41 -9.08 -1.02 21.24
C LEU A 41 -7.86 -1.37 22.08
N LYS A 42 -8.10 -1.70 23.36
CA LYS A 42 -7.04 -2.11 24.29
C LYS A 42 -6.43 -3.48 23.95
N GLY A 43 -7.21 -4.36 23.32
CA GLY A 43 -6.84 -5.76 23.08
C GLY A 43 -5.88 -6.00 21.92
N LYS A 44 -5.78 -5.06 20.96
CA LYS A 44 -4.85 -5.16 19.82
C LYS A 44 -4.34 -3.76 19.49
N ALA A 45 -3.05 -3.53 19.72
CA ALA A 45 -2.40 -2.25 19.50
C ALA A 45 -2.72 -1.70 18.10
N GLY A 46 -3.15 -0.44 18.06
CA GLY A 46 -3.51 0.29 16.84
C GLY A 46 -4.88 -0.01 16.25
N SER A 47 -5.58 -1.08 16.67
CA SER A 47 -6.93 -1.35 16.15
C SER A 47 -7.93 -0.39 16.79
N SER A 48 -8.93 0.04 16.02
CA SER A 48 -9.93 1.00 16.49
C SER A 48 -11.35 0.54 16.17
N LEU A 49 -12.27 0.79 17.09
CA LEU A 49 -13.70 0.69 16.84
C LEU A 49 -14.17 1.97 16.15
N LEU A 50 -14.81 1.81 14.99
CA LEU A 50 -15.48 2.89 14.26
C LEU A 50 -16.99 2.72 14.42
N ILE A 51 -17.68 3.72 14.97
CA ILE A 51 -19.15 3.73 15.12
C ILE A 51 -19.71 4.79 14.19
N CYS A 52 -20.72 4.42 13.40
CA CYS A 52 -21.46 5.32 12.53
C CYS A 52 -22.70 5.90 13.23
N THR A 53 -23.19 7.03 12.74
CA THR A 53 -24.38 7.71 13.31
C THR A 53 -25.66 6.87 13.22
N ASP A 54 -25.73 5.90 12.31
CA ASP A 54 -26.86 4.98 12.14
C ASP A 54 -26.80 3.73 13.05
N GLY A 55 -25.82 3.68 13.97
CA GLY A 55 -25.62 2.57 14.89
C GLY A 55 -24.84 1.39 14.32
N SER A 56 -24.43 1.43 13.04
CA SER A 56 -23.52 0.44 12.48
C SER A 56 -22.07 0.69 12.91
N PHE A 57 -21.25 -0.35 12.94
CA PHE A 57 -19.86 -0.26 13.40
C PHE A 57 -18.95 -1.30 12.76
N VAL A 58 -17.65 -1.03 12.76
CA VAL A 58 -16.60 -1.93 12.28
C VAL A 58 -15.35 -1.82 13.16
N VAL A 59 -14.59 -2.91 13.24
CA VAL A 59 -13.26 -2.89 13.85
C VAL A 59 -12.23 -2.66 12.74
N ALA A 60 -11.63 -1.47 12.74
CA ALA A 60 -10.57 -1.09 11.83
C ALA A 60 -9.20 -1.62 12.30
N PRO A 61 -8.36 -2.14 11.39
CA PRO A 61 -6.98 -2.45 11.68
C PRO A 61 -6.19 -1.15 11.93
N PRO A 62 -4.96 -1.28 12.48
CA PRO A 62 -4.04 -0.14 12.58
C PRO A 62 -3.81 0.53 11.23
N LEU A 63 -3.64 1.85 11.27
CA LEU A 63 -3.18 2.61 10.11
C LEU A 63 -1.76 2.15 9.75
N THR A 64 -1.54 1.89 8.46
CA THR A 64 -0.21 1.63 7.90
C THR A 64 0.24 2.82 7.07
N VAL A 65 1.51 3.17 7.20
CA VAL A 65 2.17 4.26 6.46
C VAL A 65 3.34 3.74 5.63
N GLU A 66 3.28 2.45 5.25
CA GLU A 66 4.29 1.84 4.41
C GLU A 66 4.33 2.51 3.02
N PRO A 67 5.50 2.96 2.53
CA PRO A 67 5.58 3.79 1.32
C PRO A 67 4.91 3.19 0.08
N HIS A 68 5.01 1.87 -0.13
CA HIS A 68 4.40 1.21 -1.29
C HIS A 68 2.86 1.23 -1.21
N LEU A 69 2.29 1.00 -0.03
CA LEU A 69 0.85 1.09 0.19
C LEU A 69 0.34 2.53 0.08
N LEU A 70 1.14 3.50 0.52
CA LEU A 70 0.80 4.92 0.34
C LEU A 70 0.77 5.31 -1.14
N GLY A 71 1.74 4.85 -1.94
CA GLY A 71 1.74 5.06 -3.38
C GLY A 71 0.52 4.45 -4.07
N GLU A 72 0.18 3.20 -3.73
CA GLU A 72 -1.03 2.52 -4.23
C GLU A 72 -2.31 3.26 -3.82
N ALA A 73 -2.41 3.71 -2.57
CA ALA A 73 -3.56 4.45 -2.06
C ALA A 73 -3.74 5.81 -2.77
N LEU A 74 -2.65 6.57 -2.96
CA LEU A 74 -2.69 7.84 -3.68
C LEU A 74 -3.04 7.65 -5.16
N HIS A 75 -2.59 6.56 -5.78
CA HIS A 75 -2.97 6.22 -7.14
C HIS A 75 -4.46 5.85 -7.24
N THR A 76 -4.91 4.92 -6.42
CA THR A 76 -6.28 4.39 -6.43
C THR A 76 -7.32 5.46 -6.07
N GLY A 77 -7.02 6.30 -5.08
CA GLY A 77 -7.90 7.37 -4.60
C GLY A 77 -7.86 8.66 -5.44
N ARG A 78 -7.04 8.70 -6.51
CA ARG A 78 -6.78 9.95 -7.25
C ARG A 78 -8.04 10.61 -7.77
N LEU A 79 -8.97 9.83 -8.33
CA LEU A 79 -10.23 10.34 -8.88
C LEU A 79 -11.04 11.13 -7.84
N GLN A 80 -11.00 10.71 -6.56
CA GLN A 80 -11.75 11.33 -5.47
C GLN A 80 -10.94 12.42 -4.75
N LEU A 81 -9.62 12.29 -4.69
CA LEU A 81 -8.75 13.15 -3.89
C LEU A 81 -8.16 14.32 -4.69
N GLU A 82 -7.87 14.15 -5.98
CA GLU A 82 -7.17 15.16 -6.80
C GLU A 82 -7.98 16.44 -6.95
N ALA A 83 -9.31 16.34 -7.04
CA ALA A 83 -10.17 17.52 -7.10
C ALA A 83 -10.00 18.45 -5.88
N ARG A 84 -9.64 17.90 -4.72
CA ARG A 84 -9.42 18.65 -3.46
C ARG A 84 -7.95 18.93 -3.18
N HIS A 85 -7.05 18.15 -3.78
CA HIS A 85 -5.61 18.16 -3.47
C HIS A 85 -4.73 18.24 -4.72
N SER A 86 -5.18 18.97 -5.75
CA SER A 86 -4.52 19.02 -7.06
C SER A 86 -3.06 19.47 -7.00
N ALA A 87 -2.74 20.47 -6.19
CA ALA A 87 -1.37 20.95 -6.00
C ALA A 87 -0.45 19.86 -5.41
N ALA A 88 -0.97 19.04 -4.50
CA ALA A 88 -0.22 17.92 -3.91
C ALA A 88 0.03 16.82 -4.95
N TYR A 89 -0.95 16.49 -5.80
CA TYR A 89 -0.76 15.54 -6.89
C TYR A 89 0.23 16.05 -7.95
N LEU A 90 0.19 17.33 -8.31
CA LEU A 90 1.19 17.92 -9.22
C LEU A 90 2.61 17.82 -8.66
N GLN A 91 2.77 18.05 -7.35
CA GLN A 91 4.07 17.86 -6.70
C GLN A 91 4.48 16.38 -6.69
N TYR A 92 3.55 15.48 -6.36
CA TYR A 92 3.79 14.05 -6.33
C TYR A 92 4.22 13.50 -7.70
N ASP A 93 3.54 13.91 -8.78
CA ASP A 93 3.87 13.51 -10.14
C ASP A 93 5.27 14.00 -10.56
N ARG A 94 5.64 15.23 -10.17
CA ARG A 94 7.00 15.75 -10.40
C ARG A 94 8.06 14.89 -9.68
N LEU A 95 7.79 14.49 -8.44
CA LEU A 95 8.70 13.65 -7.67
C LEU A 95 8.83 12.24 -8.26
N ILE A 96 7.73 11.65 -8.75
CA ILE A 96 7.77 10.37 -9.48
C ILE A 96 8.65 10.46 -10.72
N GLU A 97 8.51 11.53 -11.51
CA GLU A 97 9.33 11.68 -12.72
C GLU A 97 10.80 11.92 -12.40
N GLN A 98 11.10 12.65 -11.32
CA GLN A 98 12.47 12.82 -10.82
C GLN A 98 13.08 11.49 -10.37
N ASP A 99 12.34 10.67 -9.61
CA ASP A 99 12.79 9.35 -9.18
C ASP A 99 13.05 8.42 -10.37
N LYS A 100 12.13 8.37 -11.33
CA LYS A 100 12.32 7.59 -12.57
C LYS A 100 13.55 8.05 -13.35
N ALA A 101 13.79 9.36 -13.44
CA ALA A 101 14.97 9.89 -14.10
C ALA A 101 16.26 9.49 -13.36
N ALA A 102 16.28 9.63 -12.04
CA ALA A 102 17.42 9.22 -11.22
C ALA A 102 17.71 7.71 -11.35
N GLN A 103 16.68 6.86 -11.32
CA GLN A 103 16.82 5.41 -11.51
C GLN A 103 17.40 5.04 -12.88
N ARG A 104 16.95 5.72 -13.96
CA ARG A 104 17.53 5.51 -15.30
C ARG A 104 19.00 5.90 -15.35
N SER A 105 19.37 7.04 -14.77
CA SER A 105 20.76 7.50 -14.71
C SER A 105 21.64 6.53 -13.93
N ALA A 106 21.20 6.12 -12.72
CA ALA A 106 21.94 5.15 -11.91
C ALA A 106 22.11 3.80 -12.63
N ARG A 107 21.08 3.32 -13.33
CA ARG A 107 21.17 2.10 -14.13
C ARG A 107 22.17 2.23 -15.28
N LEU A 108 22.18 3.36 -15.98
CA LEU A 108 23.14 3.63 -17.04
C LEU A 108 24.57 3.63 -16.50
N GLU A 109 24.82 4.32 -15.39
CA GLU A 109 26.12 4.35 -14.73
C GLU A 109 26.61 2.95 -14.33
N ASN A 110 25.71 2.12 -13.79
CA ASN A 110 26.03 0.73 -13.45
C ASN A 110 26.42 -0.08 -14.69
N ILE A 111 25.71 0.08 -15.81
CA ILE A 111 26.04 -0.61 -17.08
C ILE A 111 27.40 -0.15 -17.59
N LEU A 112 27.66 1.16 -17.62
CA LEU A 112 28.94 1.72 -18.07
C LEU A 112 30.11 1.26 -17.19
N GLY A 113 29.89 1.22 -15.87
CA GLY A 113 30.85 0.68 -14.91
C GLY A 113 31.15 -0.80 -15.19
N ALA A 114 30.12 -1.61 -15.40
CA ALA A 114 30.26 -3.02 -15.74
C ALA A 114 31.03 -3.20 -17.06
N ILE A 115 30.73 -2.41 -18.09
CA ILE A 115 31.46 -2.43 -19.36
C ILE A 115 32.93 -2.10 -19.14
N ARG A 116 33.25 -1.00 -18.44
CA ARG A 116 34.63 -0.57 -18.20
C ARG A 116 35.44 -1.63 -17.45
N ASN A 117 34.87 -2.21 -16.39
CA ASN A 117 35.55 -3.22 -15.59
C ASN A 117 35.84 -4.50 -16.39
N ASN A 118 34.93 -4.88 -17.31
CA ASN A 118 35.11 -6.08 -18.12
C ASN A 118 36.00 -5.83 -19.36
N MET A 119 36.10 -4.60 -19.87
CA MET A 119 36.96 -4.29 -21.02
C MET A 119 38.45 -4.53 -20.76
N GLU A 120 38.90 -4.44 -19.51
CA GLU A 120 40.28 -4.78 -19.15
C GLU A 120 40.57 -6.28 -19.24
N GLN A 121 39.55 -7.11 -19.00
CA GLN A 121 39.66 -8.58 -18.96
C GLN A 121 39.22 -9.23 -20.29
N ILE A 122 38.41 -8.53 -21.09
CA ILE A 122 37.86 -9.01 -22.36
C ILE A 122 38.13 -7.93 -23.44
N PRO A 123 39.33 -7.92 -24.05
CA PRO A 123 39.70 -6.91 -25.04
C PRO A 123 38.76 -6.84 -26.24
N GLU A 124 38.20 -7.99 -26.67
CA GLU A 124 37.26 -8.12 -27.79
C GLU A 124 35.92 -7.40 -27.54
N LEU A 125 35.56 -7.18 -26.27
CA LEU A 125 34.34 -6.47 -25.89
C LEU A 125 34.31 -5.06 -26.50
N LYS A 126 35.46 -4.40 -26.55
CA LYS A 126 35.59 -3.05 -27.14
C LYS A 126 35.21 -3.05 -28.61
N ASP A 127 35.70 -4.01 -29.37
CA ASP A 127 35.48 -4.06 -30.81
C ASP A 127 34.04 -4.49 -31.13
N ARG A 128 33.49 -5.44 -30.36
CA ARG A 128 32.06 -5.79 -30.44
C ARG A 128 31.14 -4.62 -30.11
N LEU A 129 31.45 -3.81 -29.10
CA LEU A 129 30.66 -2.60 -28.79
C LEU A 129 30.69 -1.59 -29.94
N LYS A 130 31.83 -1.40 -30.61
CA LYS A 130 31.91 -0.52 -31.78
C LYS A 130 31.08 -1.03 -32.96
N GLU A 131 31.05 -2.34 -33.19
CA GLU A 131 30.19 -2.95 -34.21
C GLU A 131 28.73 -2.71 -33.88
N LEU A 132 28.33 -2.96 -32.64
CA LEU A 132 26.95 -2.81 -32.17
C LEU A 132 26.44 -1.36 -32.29
N VAL A 133 27.29 -0.36 -32.03
CA VAL A 133 26.94 1.05 -32.25
C VAL A 133 26.71 1.38 -33.73
N LYS A 134 27.39 0.70 -34.67
CA LYS A 134 27.17 0.91 -36.12
C LYS A 134 25.83 0.35 -36.59
N GLU A 135 25.24 -0.58 -35.85
CA GLU A 135 23.94 -1.17 -36.16
C GLU A 135 22.76 -0.28 -35.69
N TRP A 136 23.02 0.70 -34.82
CA TRP A 136 22.01 1.65 -34.37
C TRP A 136 21.74 2.69 -35.48
N ARG A 137 20.61 2.52 -36.17
CA ARG A 137 20.04 3.52 -37.09
C ARG A 137 19.18 4.53 -36.34
#